data_AF-A0A4R1QX91-F1
#
_entry.id   AF-A0A4R1QX91-F1
#
_cell.length_a   1.000
_cell.length_b   1.000
_cell.length_c   1.000
_cell.angle_alpha   90.00
_cell.angle_beta   90.00
_cell.angle_gamma   90.00
#
_symmetry.space_group_name_H-M   'P 1'
#
loop_
_entity.id
_entity.type
_entity.pdbx_description
1 polymer ?
#
loop_
_entity_poly.entity_id
_entity_poly.type
_entity_poly.pdbx_seq_one_letter_code
_entity_poly.pdbx_strand_id
1 'polypeptide(L)' 'MNFTNSPYEKMMKEKPRPCHPAPPRKPPKGSPCWDCSYWNGSVCVGVCYRDLIFSQRKDTSGQL' A
#
# COMPACT_ATOMS: atom_id res chain seq x y z
N MET A 1 7.44 -31.04 25.84
CA MET A 1 6.33 -31.23 26.81
C MET A 1 5.09 -30.51 26.29
N ASN A 2 3.91 -31.09 26.55
CA ASN A 2 2.63 -30.44 26.29
C ASN A 2 2.14 -29.79 27.59
N PHE A 3 1.54 -28.62 27.46
CA PHE A 3 0.98 -27.82 28.55
C PHE A 3 -0.39 -28.39 28.98
N THR A 4 -1.13 -29.01 28.06
CA THR A 4 -2.47 -29.59 28.23
C THR A 4 -2.68 -30.83 27.35
N ASN A 5 -3.83 -31.50 27.51
CA ASN A 5 -4.29 -32.57 26.62
C ASN A 5 -5.28 -32.08 25.54
N SER A 6 -5.32 -30.76 25.29
CA SER A 6 -6.24 -30.19 24.32
C SER A 6 -5.84 -30.55 22.89
N PRO A 7 -6.80 -30.92 22.01
CA PRO A 7 -6.50 -31.20 20.60
C PRO A 7 -5.95 -29.96 19.87
N TYR A 8 -6.24 -28.76 20.36
CA TYR A 8 -5.80 -27.50 19.75
C TYR A 8 -4.36 -27.12 20.08
N GLU A 9 -3.74 -27.74 21.10
CA GLU A 9 -2.40 -27.36 21.51
C GLU A 9 -1.36 -27.61 20.41
N LYS A 10 -1.56 -28.66 19.61
CA LYS A 10 -0.72 -28.91 18.43
C LYS A 10 -0.82 -27.77 17.42
N MET A 11 -2.03 -27.34 17.10
CA MET A 11 -2.29 -26.24 16.17
C MET A 11 -1.70 -24.90 16.68
N MET A 12 -1.76 -24.64 17.99
CA MET A 12 -1.21 -23.42 18.58
C MET A 12 0.33 -23.37 18.55
N LYS A 13 0.98 -24.53 18.61
CA LYS A 13 2.45 -24.66 18.51
C LYS A 13 2.95 -24.62 17.08
N GLU A 14 2.09 -24.90 16.11
CA GLU A 14 2.45 -24.81 14.69
C GLU A 14 2.73 -23.36 14.30
N LYS A 15 3.88 -23.14 13.67
CA LYS A 15 4.23 -21.82 13.14
C LYS A 15 3.26 -21.47 12.01
N PRO A 16 2.55 -20.33 12.06
CA PRO A 16 1.69 -19.91 10.98
C PRO A 16 2.48 -19.85 9.67
N ARG A 17 1.89 -20.35 8.58
CA ARG A 17 2.50 -20.23 7.26
C ARG A 17 2.66 -18.74 6.95
N PRO A 18 3.80 -18.29 6.39
CA PRO A 18 3.94 -16.92 5.93
C PRO A 18 2.88 -16.64 4.86
N CYS A 19 1.89 -15.82 5.19
CA CYS A 19 1.04 -15.22 4.17
C CYS A 19 1.91 -14.23 3.40
N HIS A 20 2.25 -14.54 2.15
CA HIS A 20 2.83 -13.53 1.28
C HIS A 20 1.78 -12.44 1.05
N PRO A 21 2.11 -11.15 1.25
CA PRO A 21 1.22 -10.09 0.85
C PRO A 21 0.93 -10.24 -0.65
N ALA A 22 -0.34 -10.06 -1.03
CA ALA A 22 -0.71 -10.08 -2.44
C ALA A 22 0.10 -8.99 -3.18
N PRO A 23 0.54 -9.25 -4.43
CA PRO A 23 1.17 -8.22 -5.22
C PRO A 23 0.23 -7.02 -5.38
N PRO A 24 0.77 -5.78 -5.42
CA PRO A 24 -0.04 -4.59 -5.59
C PRO A 24 -0.89 -4.69 -6.85
N ARG A 25 -2.18 -4.38 -6.72
CA ARG A 25 -3.16 -4.46 -7.81
C ARG A 25 -2.85 -3.42 -8.86
N LYS A 26 -2.66 -3.80 -10.13
CA LYS A 26 -2.42 -2.84 -11.22
C LYS A 26 -3.42 -1.67 -11.18
N PRO A 27 -2.98 -0.44 -11.48
CA PRO A 27 -3.85 0.73 -11.54
C PRO A 27 -4.99 0.50 -12.56
N PRO A 28 -6.13 1.21 -12.43
CA PRO A 28 -7.23 1.12 -13.39
C PRO A 28 -6.76 1.47 -14.81
N LYS A 29 -7.19 0.69 -15.81
CA LYS A 29 -6.90 0.97 -17.24
C LYS A 29 -7.44 2.35 -17.62
N GLY A 30 -6.63 3.16 -18.30
CA GLY A 30 -7.00 4.52 -18.71
C GLY A 30 -6.91 5.56 -17.59
N SER A 31 -6.47 5.19 -16.38
CA SER A 31 -6.16 6.17 -15.34
C SER A 31 -4.79 6.81 -15.56
N PRO A 32 -4.56 8.04 -15.09
CA PRO A 32 -3.24 8.68 -15.11
C PRO A 32 -2.18 7.91 -14.33
N CYS A 33 -2.60 7.02 -13.43
CA CYS A 33 -1.71 6.20 -12.63
C CYS A 33 -1.16 4.97 -13.36
N TRP A 34 -1.62 4.67 -14.58
CA TRP A 34 -1.23 3.45 -15.33
C TRP A 34 0.29 3.35 -15.56
N ASP A 35 0.91 4.46 -15.96
CA ASP A 35 2.35 4.57 -16.21
C ASP A 35 3.07 5.44 -15.16
N CYS A 36 2.45 5.63 -13.98
CA CYS A 36 3.01 6.47 -12.94
C CYS A 36 4.07 5.69 -12.13
N SER A 37 5.33 6.08 -12.24
CA SER A 37 6.46 5.47 -11.51
C SER A 37 6.37 5.66 -9.99
N TYR A 38 5.56 6.60 -9.51
CA TYR A 38 5.34 6.85 -8.09
C TYR A 38 4.20 6.00 -7.50
N TRP A 39 3.42 5.32 -8.34
CA TRP A 39 2.27 4.56 -7.88
C TRP A 39 2.70 3.29 -7.13
N ASN A 40 2.09 3.04 -5.96
CA ASN A 40 2.55 2.04 -4.97
C ASN A 40 1.47 0.99 -4.62
N GLY A 41 0.47 0.77 -5.46
CA GLY A 41 -0.66 -0.12 -5.12
C GLY A 41 -1.86 0.57 -4.47
N SER A 42 -1.78 1.88 -4.22
CA SER A 42 -2.88 2.68 -3.65
C SER A 42 -3.96 3.05 -4.68
N VAL A 43 -5.10 3.54 -4.19
CA VAL A 43 -6.20 4.03 -5.03
C VAL A 43 -5.71 5.20 -5.88
N CYS A 44 -5.93 5.12 -7.20
CA CYS A 44 -5.63 6.24 -8.09
C CYS A 44 -6.63 7.37 -7.85
N VAL A 45 -6.14 8.51 -7.34
CA VAL A 45 -6.95 9.72 -7.08
C VAL A 45 -7.13 10.61 -8.32
N GLY A 46 -6.53 10.25 -9.46
CA GLY A 46 -6.64 10.99 -10.72
C GLY A 46 -5.80 12.27 -10.80
N VAL A 47 -5.19 12.72 -9.70
CA VAL A 47 -4.29 13.88 -9.63
C VAL A 47 -2.85 13.46 -9.31
N CYS A 48 -1.89 14.09 -9.99
CA CYS A 48 -0.46 13.87 -9.73
C CYS A 48 -0.01 14.67 -8.52
N TYR A 49 0.51 14.00 -7.48
CA TYR A 49 1.00 14.66 -6.27
C TYR A 49 2.18 15.61 -6.53
N ARG A 50 3.02 15.36 -7.55
CA ARG A 50 4.09 16.30 -7.92
C ARG A 50 3.53 17.66 -8.31
N ASP A 51 2.48 17.66 -9.13
CA ASP A 51 1.89 18.91 -9.64
C ASP A 51 1.23 19.69 -8.51
N LEU A 52 0.62 19.00 -7.54
CA LEU A 52 0.08 19.62 -6.32
C LEU A 52 1.17 20.29 -5.47
N ILE A 53 2.28 19.59 -5.21
CA ILE A 53 3.40 20.12 -4.40
C ILE A 53 4.10 21.28 -5.11
N PHE A 54 4.31 21.20 -6.42
CA PHE A 54 4.94 22.28 -7.19
C PHE A 54 4.03 23.48 -7.39
N SER A 55 2.71 23.29 -7.50
CA SER A 55 1.75 24.40 -7.62
C SER A 55 1.66 25.19 -6.32
N GLN A 56 1.60 24.51 -5.17
CA GLN A 56 1.60 25.16 -3.85
C GLN A 56 2.83 26.06 -3.60
N ARG A 57 4.00 25.71 -4.15
CA ARG A 57 5.21 26.54 -4.04
C ARG A 57 5.14 27.81 -4.88
N LYS A 58 4.43 27.79 -6.02
CA LYS A 58 4.24 28.98 -6.85
C LYS A 58 3.31 29.98 -6.16
N ASP A 59 2.21 29.48 -5.59
CA ASP A 59 1.23 30.32 -4.88
C ASP A 59 1.82 31.00 -3.63
N THR A 60 2.76 30.34 -2.95
CA THR A 60 3.46 30.88 -1.77
C THR A 60 4.68 31.74 -2.13
N SER A 61 5.28 31.56 -3.31
CA SER A 61 6.41 32.40 -3.79
C SER A 61 6.01 33.81 -4.24
N GLY A 62 4.70 34.09 -4.38
CA GLY A 62 4.16 35.42 -4.65
C GLY A 62 3.71 36.20 -3.41
N GLN A 63 3.91 35.65 -2.21
CA GLN A 63 3.63 36.31 -0.92
C GLN A 63 4.92 36.79 -0.25
N LEU A 64 5.70 37.63 -0.93
CA LEU A 64 6.76 38.45 -0.33
C LEU A 64 6.80 39.81 -1.01
#